data_AF-A0A0F8UVK3-F1
#
_entry.id   AF-A0A0F8UVK3-F1
#
_cell.length_a   1.000
_cell.length_b   1.000
_cell.length_c   1.000
_cell.angle_alpha   90.00
_cell.angle_beta   90.00
_cell.angle_gamma   90.00
#
_symmetry.space_group_name_H-M   'P 1'
#
loop_
_entity.id
_entity.type
_entity.pdbx_description
1 polymer ?
#
loop_
_entity_poly.entity_id
_entity_poly.type
_entity_poly.pdbx_seq_one_letter_code
_entity_poly.pdbx_strand_id
1 'polypeptide(L)'
;WEEEAESRCESLITEALLVNPTSPEVLQTLASIRISQLREDDARAALSRSLETWKDLPPEDPSVPDFATRISLARLLMEVGLLLEALEVLERLILEDDQSVEAWYLGGWCLYLLAEKKEAPQDADGLEINETPESKRHASLMASREWLKQGLTLYDLVQYEDTKLKEHALELVETMNKELGEEMEDEEDGVDGEGDEDWDDIDSDSDHEMADS
;
A
#
# COMPACT_ATOMS: atom_id res chain seq x y z
N TRP A 1 -24.01 11.78 -28.46
CA TRP A 1 -24.06 10.74 -27.42
C TRP A 1 -23.19 11.12 -26.23
N GLU A 2 -21.90 11.41 -26.42
CA GLU A 2 -21.03 11.89 -25.33
C GLU A 2 -21.45 13.24 -24.74
N GLU A 3 -21.69 14.27 -25.57
CA GLU A 3 -22.14 15.60 -25.08
C GLU A 3 -23.47 15.55 -24.27
N GLU A 4 -24.38 14.65 -24.65
CA GLU A 4 -25.64 14.47 -23.92
C GLU A 4 -25.43 13.74 -22.58
N ALA A 5 -24.47 12.81 -22.52
CA ALA A 5 -24.12 12.12 -21.28
C ALA A 5 -23.42 13.08 -20.31
N GLU A 6 -22.47 13.86 -20.80
CA GLU A 6 -21.74 14.87 -20.01
C GLU A 6 -22.70 15.93 -19.43
N SER A 7 -23.59 16.49 -20.25
CA SER A 7 -24.57 17.48 -19.80
C SER A 7 -25.52 16.93 -18.72
N ARG A 8 -25.89 15.65 -18.80
CA ARG A 8 -26.70 14.99 -17.77
C ARG A 8 -25.92 14.79 -16.47
N CYS A 9 -24.66 14.34 -16.56
CA CYS A 9 -23.78 14.20 -15.40
C CYS A 9 -23.62 15.55 -14.67
N GLU A 10 -23.38 16.63 -15.40
CA GLU A 10 -23.26 17.99 -14.84
C GLU A 10 -24.56 18.46 -14.14
N SER A 11 -25.71 18.18 -14.75
CA SER A 11 -27.00 18.55 -14.16
C SER A 11 -27.25 17.79 -12.85
N LEU A 12 -27.05 16.48 -12.86
CA LEU A 12 -27.26 15.61 -11.70
C LEU A 12 -26.29 15.94 -10.55
N ILE A 13 -25.01 16.17 -10.85
CA ILE A 13 -24.04 16.51 -9.80
C ILE A 13 -24.32 17.89 -9.21
N THR A 14 -24.78 18.84 -10.02
CA THR A 14 -25.18 20.17 -9.53
C THR A 14 -26.36 20.05 -8.56
N GLU A 15 -27.39 19.26 -8.91
CA GLU A 15 -28.52 19.01 -8.02
C GLU A 15 -28.08 18.32 -6.71
N ALA A 16 -27.22 17.30 -6.79
CA ALA A 16 -26.70 16.61 -5.62
C ALA A 16 -25.92 17.57 -4.68
N LEU A 17 -25.10 18.45 -5.24
CA LEU A 17 -24.34 19.46 -4.48
C LEU A 17 -25.24 20.51 -3.82
N LEU A 18 -26.38 20.85 -4.41
CA LEU A 18 -27.37 21.75 -3.79
C LEU A 18 -28.03 21.12 -2.57
N VAL A 19 -28.19 19.79 -2.57
CA VAL A 19 -28.81 19.05 -1.46
C VAL A 19 -27.80 18.77 -0.35
N ASN A 20 -26.62 18.27 -0.70
CA ASN A 20 -25.58 17.92 0.27
C ASN A 20 -24.18 18.25 -0.26
N PRO A 21 -23.69 19.48 -0.07
CA PRO A 21 -22.40 19.92 -0.61
C PRO A 21 -21.21 19.26 0.09
N THR A 22 -21.36 18.70 1.29
CA THR A 22 -20.25 18.12 2.04
C THR A 22 -20.28 16.59 2.04
N SER A 23 -21.19 15.95 1.29
CA SER A 23 -21.21 14.49 1.19
C SER A 23 -19.95 13.99 0.49
N PRO A 24 -19.21 13.03 1.11
CA PRO A 24 -18.05 12.42 0.50
C PRO A 24 -18.35 11.73 -0.83
N GLU A 25 -19.48 11.03 -0.95
CA GLU A 25 -19.91 10.36 -2.19
C GLU A 25 -20.23 11.37 -3.31
N VAL A 26 -20.92 12.46 -2.97
CA VAL A 26 -21.22 13.54 -3.92
C VAL A 26 -19.92 14.17 -4.41
N LEU A 27 -18.98 14.44 -3.51
CA LEU A 27 -17.69 15.02 -3.86
C LEU A 27 -16.80 14.08 -4.69
N GLN A 28 -16.81 12.79 -4.39
CA GLN A 28 -16.11 11.78 -5.21
C GLN A 28 -16.74 11.65 -6.60
N THR A 29 -18.06 11.70 -6.70
CA THR A 29 -18.76 11.70 -8.00
C THR A 29 -18.41 12.95 -8.80
N LEU A 30 -18.37 14.12 -8.16
CA LEU A 30 -17.90 15.36 -8.79
C LEU A 30 -16.47 15.20 -9.30
N ALA A 31 -15.57 14.65 -8.49
CA ALA A 31 -14.19 14.41 -8.88
C ALA A 31 -14.08 13.48 -10.10
N SER A 32 -14.80 12.36 -10.10
CA SER A 32 -14.84 11.43 -11.23
C SER A 32 -15.31 12.11 -12.53
N ILE A 33 -16.35 12.96 -12.46
CA ILE A 33 -16.79 13.76 -13.61
C ILE A 33 -15.68 14.70 -14.07
N ARG A 34 -15.03 15.43 -13.15
CA ARG A 34 -13.94 16.36 -13.48
C ARG A 34 -12.73 15.66 -14.10
N ILE A 35 -12.37 14.46 -13.64
CA ILE A 35 -11.32 13.63 -14.25
C ILE A 35 -11.68 13.30 -15.69
N SER A 36 -12.91 12.85 -15.95
CA SER A 36 -13.36 12.52 -17.33
C SER A 36 -13.34 13.73 -18.28
N GLN A 37 -13.44 14.95 -17.74
CA GLN A 37 -13.37 16.21 -18.46
C GLN A 37 -11.94 16.77 -18.59
N LEU A 38 -10.93 16.03 -18.14
CA LEU A 38 -9.52 16.49 -18.08
C LEU A 38 -9.34 17.74 -17.21
N ARG A 39 -10.15 17.88 -16.16
CA ARG A 39 -10.12 18.97 -15.17
C ARG A 39 -9.56 18.48 -13.84
N GLU A 40 -8.33 17.99 -13.85
CA GLU A 40 -7.70 17.35 -12.68
C GLU A 40 -7.61 18.28 -11.45
N ASP A 41 -7.35 19.57 -11.64
CA ASP A 41 -7.27 20.52 -10.52
C ASP A 41 -8.61 20.66 -9.78
N ASP A 42 -9.72 20.64 -10.52
CA ASP A 42 -11.06 20.67 -9.93
C ASP A 42 -11.41 19.35 -9.24
N ALA A 43 -10.92 18.22 -9.79
CA ALA A 43 -11.06 16.92 -9.16
C ALA A 43 -10.31 16.87 -7.83
N ARG A 44 -9.04 17.34 -7.81
CA ARG A 44 -8.24 17.46 -6.59
C ARG A 44 -8.95 18.31 -5.54
N ALA A 45 -9.45 19.48 -5.91
CA ALA A 45 -10.17 20.35 -4.99
C ALA A 45 -11.42 19.67 -4.39
N ALA A 46 -12.17 18.90 -5.20
CA ALA A 46 -13.33 18.15 -4.73
C ALA A 46 -12.94 17.02 -3.76
N LEU A 47 -11.87 16.28 -4.07
CA LEU A 47 -11.37 15.18 -3.23
C LEU A 47 -10.78 15.70 -1.90
N SER A 48 -10.00 16.78 -1.93
CA SER A 48 -9.49 17.41 -0.71
C SER A 48 -10.62 17.89 0.19
N ARG A 49 -11.66 18.54 -0.39
CA ARG A 49 -12.85 18.92 0.38
C ARG A 49 -13.57 17.70 0.98
N SER A 50 -13.59 16.58 0.28
CA SER A 50 -14.16 15.33 0.78
C SER A 50 -13.40 14.85 2.01
N LEU A 51 -12.08 14.72 1.91
CA LEU A 51 -11.20 14.29 3.00
C LEU A 51 -11.29 15.17 4.23
N GLU A 52 -11.28 16.50 4.06
CA GLU A 52 -11.34 17.46 5.18
C GLU A 52 -12.59 17.29 6.08
N THR A 53 -13.66 16.67 5.57
CA THR A 53 -14.88 16.47 6.36
C THR A 53 -14.78 15.32 7.38
N TRP A 54 -13.84 14.38 7.20
CA TRP A 54 -13.80 13.17 8.02
C TRP A 54 -12.41 12.64 8.36
N LYS A 55 -11.33 13.12 7.73
CA LYS A 55 -9.97 12.58 7.93
C LYS A 55 -9.49 12.66 9.39
N ASP A 56 -9.90 13.68 10.13
CA ASP A 56 -9.48 13.87 11.53
C ASP A 56 -10.49 13.30 12.54
N LEU A 57 -11.55 12.63 12.06
CA LEU A 57 -12.57 12.01 12.90
C LEU A 57 -12.13 10.62 13.37
N PRO A 58 -12.56 10.17 14.56
CA PRO A 58 -12.31 8.82 15.02
C PRO A 58 -13.02 7.79 14.12
N PRO A 59 -12.49 6.55 13.99
CA PRO A 59 -13.04 5.52 13.10
C PRO A 59 -14.54 5.23 13.31
N GLU A 60 -15.02 5.31 14.55
CA GLU A 60 -16.41 5.06 14.91
C GLU A 60 -17.38 6.23 14.65
N ASP A 61 -16.89 7.38 14.16
CA ASP A 61 -17.74 8.53 13.86
C ASP A 61 -18.65 8.22 12.65
N PRO A 62 -19.99 8.41 12.77
CA PRO A 62 -20.93 8.14 11.68
C PRO A 62 -20.70 8.97 10.41
N SER A 63 -19.89 10.03 10.47
CA SER A 63 -19.54 10.88 9.34
C SER A 63 -18.38 10.31 8.52
N VAL A 64 -17.64 9.33 9.06
CA VAL A 64 -16.62 8.60 8.29
C VAL A 64 -17.34 7.74 7.25
N PRO A 65 -16.97 7.84 5.95
CA PRO A 65 -17.60 7.04 4.92
C PRO A 65 -17.38 5.54 5.15
N ASP A 66 -18.27 4.72 4.62
CA ASP A 66 -18.09 3.27 4.68
C ASP A 66 -16.82 2.81 3.93
N PHE A 67 -16.45 1.55 4.16
CA PHE A 67 -15.24 0.95 3.61
C PHE A 67 -15.17 1.06 2.07
N ALA A 68 -16.26 0.73 1.38
CA ALA A 68 -16.33 0.74 -0.09
C ALA A 68 -16.18 2.16 -0.67
N THR A 69 -16.74 3.16 0.00
CA THR A 69 -16.61 4.57 -0.38
C THR A 69 -15.17 5.06 -0.20
N ARG A 70 -14.46 4.60 0.83
CA ARG A 70 -13.04 4.91 1.05
C ARG A 70 -12.11 4.19 0.07
N ILE A 71 -12.42 2.95 -0.33
CA ILE A 71 -11.72 2.27 -1.43
C ILE A 71 -11.85 3.05 -2.73
N SER A 72 -13.06 3.50 -3.06
CA SER A 72 -13.33 4.32 -4.24
C SER A 72 -12.57 5.64 -4.19
N LEU A 73 -12.51 6.28 -3.02
CA LEU A 73 -11.75 7.50 -2.80
C LEU A 73 -10.26 7.29 -3.04
N ALA A 74 -9.66 6.24 -2.50
CA ALA A 74 -8.23 5.96 -2.64
C ALA A 74 -7.84 5.84 -4.12
N ARG A 75 -8.64 5.14 -4.94
CA ARG A 75 -8.45 5.06 -6.40
C ARG A 75 -8.48 6.43 -7.07
N LEU A 76 -9.46 7.27 -6.72
CA LEU A 76 -9.58 8.63 -7.28
C LEU A 76 -8.40 9.52 -6.88
N LEU A 77 -7.96 9.45 -5.62
CA LEU A 77 -6.79 10.17 -5.11
C LEU A 77 -5.52 9.75 -5.86
N MET A 78 -5.31 8.44 -6.06
CA MET A 78 -4.20 7.91 -6.85
C MET A 78 -4.24 8.41 -8.30
N GLU A 79 -5.41 8.38 -8.93
CA GLU A 79 -5.61 8.82 -10.32
C GLU A 79 -5.24 10.30 -10.52
N VAL A 80 -5.57 11.17 -9.55
CA VAL A 80 -5.17 12.59 -9.61
C VAL A 80 -3.79 12.85 -8.99
N GLY A 81 -3.06 11.83 -8.55
CA GLY A 81 -1.71 11.93 -8.03
C GLY A 81 -1.56 12.43 -6.59
N LEU A 82 -2.64 12.48 -5.81
CA LEU A 82 -2.66 12.76 -4.36
C LEU A 82 -2.31 11.48 -3.58
N LEU A 83 -1.07 11.02 -3.76
CA LEU A 83 -0.64 9.69 -3.33
C LEU A 83 -0.46 9.55 -1.81
N LEU A 84 0.02 10.61 -1.14
CA LEU A 84 0.19 10.57 0.32
C LEU A 84 -1.18 10.48 1.00
N GLU A 85 -2.15 11.27 0.55
CA GLU A 85 -3.52 11.21 1.04
C GLU A 85 -4.18 9.86 0.71
N ALA A 86 -3.93 9.30 -0.47
CA ALA A 86 -4.43 7.96 -0.82
C ALA A 86 -3.88 6.90 0.15
N LEU A 87 -2.58 6.97 0.45
CA LEU A 87 -1.93 6.04 1.37
C LEU A 87 -2.49 6.15 2.80
N GLU A 88 -2.69 7.37 3.32
CA GLU A 88 -3.33 7.58 4.63
C GLU A 88 -4.74 6.95 4.71
N VAL A 89 -5.52 7.05 3.63
CA VAL A 89 -6.84 6.39 3.55
C VAL A 89 -6.69 4.86 3.56
N LEU A 90 -5.74 4.32 2.81
CA LEU A 90 -5.50 2.88 2.69
C LEU A 90 -4.97 2.26 3.99
N GLU A 91 -4.08 2.95 4.70
CA GLU A 91 -3.61 2.54 6.02
C GLU A 91 -4.76 2.45 7.03
N ARG A 92 -5.66 3.45 7.04
CA ARG A 92 -6.86 3.39 7.90
C ARG A 92 -7.80 2.25 7.53
N LEU A 93 -7.92 1.92 6.25
CA LEU A 93 -8.72 0.78 5.79
C LEU A 93 -8.13 -0.54 6.27
N ILE A 94 -6.81 -0.72 6.17
CA ILE A 94 -6.12 -1.93 6.65
C ILE A 94 -6.21 -2.08 8.17
N LEU A 95 -6.18 -0.97 8.93
CA LEU A 95 -6.38 -1.00 10.38
C LEU A 95 -7.81 -1.42 10.77
N GLU A 96 -8.80 -1.16 9.91
CA GLU A 96 -10.20 -1.55 10.13
C GLU A 96 -10.48 -2.99 9.68
N ASP A 97 -9.93 -3.40 8.54
CA ASP A 97 -10.06 -4.74 7.97
C ASP A 97 -8.78 -5.13 7.22
N ASP A 98 -7.95 -5.95 7.88
CA ASP A 98 -6.71 -6.48 7.33
C ASP A 98 -6.92 -7.63 6.35
N GLN A 99 -8.18 -8.06 6.12
CA GLN A 99 -8.56 -9.11 5.17
C GLN A 99 -9.02 -8.55 3.82
N SER A 100 -8.82 -7.25 3.56
CA SER A 100 -9.09 -6.64 2.26
C SER A 100 -7.89 -6.78 1.31
N VAL A 101 -7.96 -7.76 0.40
CA VAL A 101 -6.99 -7.97 -0.69
C VAL A 101 -6.82 -6.70 -1.53
N GLU A 102 -7.93 -6.01 -1.81
CA GLU A 102 -7.93 -4.80 -2.62
C GLU A 102 -7.21 -3.64 -1.92
N ALA A 103 -7.42 -3.45 -0.61
CA ALA A 103 -6.75 -2.40 0.14
C ALA A 103 -5.23 -2.62 0.19
N TRP A 104 -4.79 -3.86 0.42
CA TRP A 104 -3.37 -4.21 0.39
C TRP A 104 -2.73 -3.94 -0.96
N TYR A 105 -3.40 -4.38 -2.04
CA TYR A 105 -2.94 -4.14 -3.41
C TYR A 105 -2.86 -2.64 -3.73
N LEU A 106 -3.90 -1.86 -3.42
CA LEU A 106 -3.93 -0.43 -3.68
C LEU A 106 -2.84 0.30 -2.89
N GLY A 107 -2.60 -0.07 -1.63
CA GLY A 107 -1.55 0.55 -0.82
C GLY A 107 -0.15 0.23 -1.33
N GLY A 108 0.12 -1.03 -1.68
CA GLY A 108 1.37 -1.41 -2.33
C GLY A 108 1.60 -0.71 -3.66
N TRP A 109 0.58 -0.61 -4.51
CA TRP A 109 0.68 0.12 -5.77
C TRP A 109 0.86 1.64 -5.55
N CYS A 110 0.18 2.23 -4.56
CA CYS A 110 0.34 3.64 -4.19
C CYS A 110 1.77 3.94 -3.74
N LEU A 111 2.36 3.07 -2.90
CA LEU A 111 3.76 3.16 -2.48
C LEU A 111 4.74 3.01 -3.65
N TYR A 112 4.43 2.14 -4.62
CA TYR A 112 5.23 2.03 -5.84
C TYR A 112 5.23 3.35 -6.63
N LEU A 113 4.06 3.99 -6.78
CA LEU A 113 3.95 5.29 -7.45
C LEU A 113 4.66 6.42 -6.68
N LEU A 114 4.64 6.40 -5.33
CA LEU A 114 5.43 7.31 -4.50
C LEU A 114 6.93 7.13 -4.74
N ALA A 115 7.39 5.89 -4.85
CA ALA A 115 8.78 5.58 -5.17
C ALA A 115 9.21 6.14 -6.53
N GLU A 116 8.36 6.06 -7.56
CA GLU A 116 8.63 6.67 -8.87
C GLU A 116 8.81 8.20 -8.77
N LYS A 117 8.09 8.84 -7.86
CA LYS A 117 8.22 10.28 -7.54
C LYS A 117 9.37 10.60 -6.58
N LYS A 118 10.07 9.59 -6.05
CA LYS A 118 11.08 9.74 -4.99
C LYS A 118 10.53 10.35 -3.70
N GLU A 119 9.26 10.03 -3.42
CA GLU A 119 8.54 10.41 -2.22
C GLU A 119 8.38 9.18 -1.32
N ALA A 120 8.15 9.44 -0.03
CA ALA A 120 7.86 8.43 0.98
C ALA A 120 6.84 9.01 1.98
N PRO A 121 6.00 8.17 2.61
CA PRO A 121 5.23 8.60 3.77
C PRO A 121 6.17 9.13 4.84
N GLN A 122 5.72 10.11 5.63
CA GLN A 122 6.51 10.58 6.77
C GLN A 122 6.38 9.55 7.89
N ASP A 123 7.51 9.10 8.44
CA ASP A 123 7.49 8.31 9.67
C ASP A 123 6.84 9.12 10.79
N ALA A 124 5.97 8.47 11.57
CA ALA A 124 5.24 9.08 12.69
C ALA A 124 6.18 9.74 13.74
N ASP A 125 7.45 9.36 13.77
CA ASP A 125 8.46 9.84 14.72
C ASP A 125 9.29 11.04 14.22
N GLY A 126 9.07 11.53 12.98
CA GLY A 126 9.63 12.80 12.50
C GLY A 126 11.16 12.90 12.54
N LEU A 127 11.87 11.77 12.57
CA LEU A 127 13.33 11.73 12.57
C LEU A 127 13.84 12.01 11.15
N GLU A 128 13.95 13.30 10.82
CA GLU A 128 14.61 13.81 9.61
C GLU A 128 16.12 13.48 9.62
N ILE A 129 16.48 12.24 9.31
CA ILE A 129 17.88 11.86 9.07
C ILE A 129 18.15 12.01 7.58
N ASN A 130 18.53 13.22 7.13
CA ASN A 130 19.12 13.49 5.79
C ASN A 130 18.57 12.61 4.66
N GLU A 131 17.24 12.58 4.49
CA GLU A 131 16.62 11.71 3.50
C GLU A 131 16.89 12.24 2.09
N THR A 132 17.79 11.56 1.38
CA THR A 132 17.96 11.81 -0.05
C THR A 132 16.73 11.33 -0.81
N PRO A 133 16.40 11.92 -1.98
CA PRO A 133 15.33 11.40 -2.84
C PRO A 133 15.49 9.89 -3.12
N GLU A 134 16.71 9.41 -3.26
CA GLU A 134 17.02 8.00 -3.45
C GLU A 134 16.71 7.14 -2.22
N SER A 135 16.97 7.66 -1.01
CA SER A 135 16.61 6.98 0.24
C SER A 135 15.09 6.85 0.40
N LYS A 136 14.35 7.92 0.10
CA LYS A 136 12.87 7.93 0.10
C LYS A 136 12.31 6.92 -0.88
N ARG A 137 12.83 6.96 -2.12
CA ARG A 137 12.46 5.99 -3.15
C ARG A 137 12.69 4.55 -2.68
N HIS A 138 13.86 4.27 -2.12
CA HIS A 138 14.18 2.94 -1.61
C HIS A 138 13.21 2.50 -0.50
N ALA A 139 12.92 3.37 0.47
CA ALA A 139 11.95 3.08 1.53
C ALA A 139 10.55 2.76 0.98
N SER A 140 10.06 3.56 0.03
CA SER A 140 8.76 3.34 -0.62
C SER A 140 8.72 2.04 -1.43
N LEU A 141 9.81 1.64 -2.11
CA LEU A 141 9.85 0.35 -2.80
C LEU A 141 9.83 -0.83 -1.82
N MET A 142 10.59 -0.75 -0.73
CA MET A 142 10.59 -1.79 0.31
C MET A 142 9.19 -1.96 0.91
N ALA A 143 8.54 -0.85 1.28
CA ALA A 143 7.18 -0.88 1.81
C ALA A 143 6.16 -1.38 0.78
N SER A 144 6.27 -0.93 -0.48
CA SER A 144 5.41 -1.39 -1.57
C SER A 144 5.48 -2.89 -1.76
N ARG A 145 6.69 -3.47 -1.77
CA ARG A 145 6.88 -4.92 -1.89
C ARG A 145 6.20 -5.68 -0.77
N GLU A 146 6.35 -5.22 0.47
CA GLU A 146 5.74 -5.87 1.64
C GLU A 146 4.20 -5.88 1.54
N TRP A 147 3.60 -4.72 1.24
CA TRP A 147 2.16 -4.60 1.07
C TRP A 147 1.61 -5.50 -0.03
N LEU A 148 2.29 -5.58 -1.17
CA LEU A 148 1.87 -6.43 -2.28
C LEU A 148 2.03 -7.92 -1.95
N LYS A 149 3.11 -8.32 -1.27
CA LYS A 149 3.29 -9.70 -0.80
C LYS A 149 2.22 -10.12 0.20
N GLN A 150 1.87 -9.25 1.15
CA GLN A 150 0.77 -9.48 2.08
C GLN A 150 -0.56 -9.63 1.34
N GLY A 151 -0.85 -8.73 0.39
CA GLY A 151 -2.04 -8.81 -0.44
C GLY A 151 -2.12 -10.10 -1.27
N LEU A 152 -1.01 -10.57 -1.82
CA LEU A 152 -0.91 -11.83 -2.57
C LEU A 152 -1.09 -13.06 -1.68
N THR A 153 -0.52 -13.05 -0.47
CA THR A 153 -0.71 -14.12 0.52
C THR A 153 -2.18 -14.24 0.89
N LEU A 154 -2.81 -13.10 1.17
CA LEU A 154 -4.23 -13.03 1.49
C LEU A 154 -5.12 -13.44 0.31
N TYR A 155 -4.78 -13.03 -0.92
CA TYR A 155 -5.48 -13.41 -2.14
C TYR A 155 -5.69 -14.93 -2.22
N ASP A 156 -4.62 -15.70 -1.97
CA ASP A 156 -4.67 -17.17 -2.03
C ASP A 156 -5.44 -17.74 -0.83
N LEU A 157 -5.28 -17.16 0.37
CA LEU A 157 -5.96 -17.60 1.59
C LEU A 157 -7.49 -17.47 1.48
N VAL A 158 -7.99 -16.35 0.97
CA VAL A 158 -9.43 -16.07 0.85
C VAL A 158 -10.02 -16.50 -0.49
N GLN A 159 -9.20 -17.07 -1.38
CA GLN A 159 -9.58 -17.50 -2.72
C GLN A 159 -10.20 -16.35 -3.55
N TYR A 160 -9.54 -15.19 -3.53
CA TYR A 160 -9.98 -14.02 -4.26
C TYR A 160 -9.98 -14.26 -5.79
N GLU A 161 -10.91 -13.67 -6.52
CA GLU A 161 -11.17 -14.04 -7.92
C GLU A 161 -10.67 -13.04 -8.96
N ASP A 162 -10.12 -11.88 -8.54
CA ASP A 162 -9.61 -10.87 -9.48
C ASP A 162 -8.22 -11.24 -10.01
N THR A 163 -8.18 -11.99 -11.11
CA THR A 163 -6.93 -12.45 -11.71
C THR A 163 -6.06 -11.31 -12.21
N LYS A 164 -6.65 -10.22 -12.70
CA LYS A 164 -5.89 -9.07 -13.24
C LYS A 164 -5.16 -8.32 -12.14
N LEU A 165 -5.81 -8.17 -10.98
CA LEU A 165 -5.19 -7.61 -9.79
C LEU A 165 -3.98 -8.46 -9.36
N LYS A 166 -4.14 -9.80 -9.31
CA LYS A 166 -3.04 -10.71 -8.97
C LYS A 166 -1.88 -10.62 -9.95
N GLU A 167 -2.17 -10.66 -11.25
CA GLU A 167 -1.16 -10.55 -12.31
C GLU A 167 -0.34 -9.25 -12.16
N HIS A 168 -1.02 -8.11 -11.98
CA HIS A 168 -0.32 -6.84 -11.81
C HIS A 168 0.48 -6.75 -10.50
N ALA A 169 -0.07 -7.26 -9.39
CA ALA A 169 0.67 -7.32 -8.12
C ALA A 169 1.96 -8.14 -8.24
N LEU A 170 1.91 -9.29 -8.93
CA LEU A 170 3.08 -10.11 -9.21
C LEU A 170 4.11 -9.39 -10.10
N GLU A 171 3.66 -8.70 -11.15
CA GLU A 171 4.54 -7.92 -12.03
C GLU A 171 5.29 -6.82 -11.27
N LEU A 172 4.60 -6.11 -10.37
CA LEU A 172 5.20 -5.08 -9.52
C LEU A 172 6.22 -5.68 -8.54
N VAL A 173 5.88 -6.79 -7.87
CA VAL A 173 6.80 -7.49 -6.96
C VAL A 173 8.04 -7.99 -7.72
N GLU A 174 7.88 -8.58 -8.90
CA GLU A 174 9.00 -9.05 -9.72
C GLU A 174 9.91 -7.88 -10.13
N THR A 175 9.31 -6.74 -10.50
CA THR A 175 10.05 -5.52 -10.83
C THR A 175 10.88 -5.04 -9.64
N MET A 176 10.30 -5.02 -8.44
CA MET A 176 11.01 -4.62 -7.23
C MET A 176 12.08 -5.61 -6.80
N ASN A 177 11.85 -6.92 -6.96
CA ASN A 177 12.84 -7.96 -6.65
C ASN A 177 14.09 -7.85 -7.55
N LYS A 178 13.93 -7.50 -8.83
CA LYS A 178 15.06 -7.26 -9.74
C LYS A 178 15.94 -6.09 -9.30
N GLU A 179 15.36 -5.12 -8.59
CA GLU A 179 16.05 -3.92 -8.16
C GLU A 179 16.62 -4.03 -6.73
N LEU A 180 15.79 -4.46 -5.78
CA LEU A 180 16.12 -4.56 -4.35
C LEU A 180 16.86 -5.85 -4.01
N GLY A 181 16.85 -6.83 -4.91
CA GLY A 181 17.19 -8.22 -4.62
C GLY A 181 15.97 -8.97 -4.07
N GLU A 182 15.91 -10.27 -4.37
CA GLU A 182 14.93 -11.16 -3.74
C GLU A 182 15.26 -11.25 -2.25
N GLU A 183 14.24 -11.05 -1.41
CA GLU A 183 14.34 -11.51 -0.03
C GLU A 183 14.52 -13.03 -0.10
N MET A 184 15.61 -13.53 0.47
CA MET A 184 15.66 -14.95 0.80
C MET A 184 14.49 -15.16 1.75
N GLU A 185 13.45 -15.83 1.28
CA GLU A 185 12.54 -16.50 2.17
C GLU A 185 13.46 -17.44 2.94
N ASP A 186 13.76 -17.10 4.20
CA ASP A 186 14.32 -18.06 5.11
C ASP A 186 13.28 -19.19 5.10
N GLU A 187 13.53 -20.20 4.26
CA GLU A 187 12.93 -21.52 4.41
C GLU A 187 13.21 -21.85 5.86
N GLU A 188 12.17 -21.72 6.68
CA GLU A 188 12.11 -22.35 7.99
C GLU A 188 12.12 -23.84 7.68
N ASP A 189 13.31 -24.36 7.33
CA ASP A 189 13.64 -25.76 7.17
C ASP A 189 13.55 -26.37 8.56
N GLY A 190 12.31 -26.57 8.98
CA GLY A 190 11.92 -27.50 10.01
C GLY A 190 12.28 -28.90 9.56
N VAL A 191 13.50 -29.29 9.89
CA VAL A 191 13.95 -30.66 10.15
C VAL A 191 13.97 -31.60 8.93
N ASP A 192 15.18 -31.92 8.48
CA ASP A 192 15.56 -33.33 8.38
C ASP A 192 16.92 -33.53 9.06
N GLY A 193 16.87 -34.26 10.18
CA GLY A 193 18.05 -34.81 10.80
C GLY A 193 18.59 -35.94 9.94
N GLU A 194 19.78 -35.75 9.39
CA GLU A 194 20.68 -36.86 9.12
C GLU A 194 21.95 -36.61 9.92
N GLY A 195 22.06 -37.35 11.02
CA GLY A 195 23.37 -37.61 11.60
C GLY A 195 24.17 -38.41 10.59
N ASP A 196 25.39 -37.98 10.32
CA ASP A 196 26.43 -38.94 10.02
C ASP A 196 27.70 -38.54 10.76
N GLU A 197 28.14 -39.50 11.57
CA GLU A 197 29.32 -39.50 12.40
C GLU A 197 30.51 -39.80 11.50
N ASP A 198 31.51 -38.91 11.44
CA ASP A 198 32.87 -39.34 11.10
C ASP A 198 33.90 -38.43 11.78
N TRP A 199 34.17 -38.74 13.04
CA TRP A 199 35.39 -38.31 13.73
C TRP A 199 36.03 -39.53 14.38
N ASP A 200 36.44 -40.50 13.55
CA ASP A 200 37.44 -41.49 13.94
C ASP A 200 38.83 -40.82 13.97
N ASP A 201 39.20 -40.44 15.19
CA ASP A 201 40.43 -40.89 15.86
C ASP A 201 41.79 -40.46 15.27
N ILE A 202 42.41 -39.47 15.93
CA ILE A 202 43.86 -39.54 16.14
C ILE A 202 44.19 -39.19 17.60
N ASP A 203 44.17 -40.23 18.41
CA ASP A 203 44.80 -40.28 19.73
C ASP A 203 46.33 -40.16 19.59
N SER A 204 46.94 -39.23 20.32
CA SER A 204 48.35 -39.32 20.71
C SER A 204 48.62 -38.38 21.88
N ASP A 205 48.38 -38.92 23.08
CA ASP A 205 49.25 -38.84 24.25
C ASP A 205 50.43 -37.85 24.18
N SER A 206 50.42 -36.86 25.08
CA SER A 206 51.61 -36.49 25.83
C SER A 206 51.21 -35.74 27.10
N ASP A 207 50.83 -36.52 28.09
CA ASP A 207 50.83 -36.13 29.50
C ASP A 207 52.26 -35.72 29.92
N HIS A 208 52.43 -34.49 30.37
CA HIS A 208 53.60 -34.08 31.13
C HIS A 208 53.22 -32.98 32.13
N GLU A 209 52.66 -33.42 33.26
CA GLU A 209 52.92 -32.76 34.53
C GLU A 209 54.44 -32.79 34.81
N MET A 210 54.99 -31.67 35.31
CA MET A 210 55.70 -31.59 36.58
C MET A 210 56.36 -30.20 36.82
N ALA A 211 56.04 -29.65 37.99
CA ALA A 211 56.92 -28.93 38.93
C ALA A 211 57.39 -27.49 38.65
N ASP A 212 56.76 -26.55 39.37
CA ASP A 212 57.34 -25.79 40.51
C ASP A 212 58.80 -25.27 40.38
N SER A 213 58.95 -23.94 40.24
CA SER A 213 59.93 -23.05 40.89
C SER A 213 59.67 -21.59 40.52
#